data_AF-A0A3D4H1A6-F1
#
_entry.id   AF-A0A3D4H1A6-F1
#
_cell.length_a   1.000
_cell.length_b   1.000
_cell.length_c   1.000
_cell.angle_alpha   90.00
_cell.angle_beta   90.00
_cell.angle_gamma   90.00
#
_symmetry.space_group_name_H-M   'P 1'
#
loop_
_entity.id
_entity.type
_entity.pdbx_description
1 polymer ?
#
loop_
_entity_poly.entity_id
_entity_poly.type
_entity_poly.pdbx_seq_one_letter_code
_entity_poly.pdbx_strand_id
1 'polypeptide(L)'
;MPFELRPEEEDELGIAEYGVTTGRRRRKASGIPWEHLEMSVMLNSPTQIALTFCDHLDGKVKSTRKIGDPTSPVRKLIAEVEKRTQVPAALMETGKMFGDIIQMNA
;
A
#
# COMPACT_ATOMS: atom_id res chain seq x y z
N MET A 1 -10.76 -14.34 0.05
CA MET A 1 -9.59 -13.63 0.61
C MET A 1 -10.15 -12.75 1.72
N PRO A 2 -9.49 -12.55 2.87
CA PRO A 2 -9.97 -11.57 3.84
C PRO A 2 -10.11 -10.18 3.20
N PHE A 3 -11.17 -9.44 3.53
CA PHE A 3 -11.44 -8.09 3.01
C PHE A 3 -11.63 -7.97 1.49
N GLU A 4 -11.93 -9.07 0.80
CA GLU A 4 -12.10 -9.10 -0.66
C GLU A 4 -13.22 -8.16 -1.13
N LEU A 5 -12.89 -7.30 -2.10
CA LEU A 5 -13.83 -6.40 -2.75
C LEU A 5 -14.61 -7.11 -3.85
N ARG A 6 -15.82 -6.64 -4.12
CA ARG A 6 -16.57 -7.04 -5.32
C ARG A 6 -16.00 -6.31 -6.54
N PRO A 7 -16.06 -6.91 -7.75
CA PRO A 7 -15.55 -6.28 -8.97
C PRO A 7 -16.14 -4.87 -9.22
N GLU A 8 -17.42 -4.68 -8.92
CA GLU A 8 -18.09 -3.39 -9.10
C GLU A 8 -17.50 -2.30 -8.19
N GLU A 9 -17.13 -2.66 -6.95
CA GLU A 9 -16.52 -1.72 -5.99
C GLU A 9 -15.11 -1.33 -6.41
N GLU A 10 -14.34 -2.27 -6.96
CA GLU A 10 -13.01 -2.01 -7.51
C GLU A 10 -13.08 -1.04 -8.71
N ASP A 11 -14.11 -1.18 -9.55
CA ASP A 11 -14.34 -0.33 -10.73
C ASP A 11 -14.79 1.08 -10.33
N GLU A 12 -15.71 1.19 -9.36
CA GLU A 12 -16.14 2.48 -8.78
C GLU A 12 -14.98 3.25 -8.14
N LEU A 13 -14.08 2.54 -7.46
CA LEU A 13 -12.88 3.13 -6.85
C LEU A 13 -11.75 3.37 -7.87
N GLY A 14 -11.85 2.82 -9.09
CA GLY A 14 -10.83 2.96 -10.14
C GLY A 14 -9.51 2.25 -9.82
N ILE A 15 -9.55 1.20 -9.01
CA ILE A 15 -8.37 0.47 -8.51
C ILE A 15 -8.26 -0.94 -9.10
N ALA A 16 -9.08 -1.29 -10.08
CA ALA A 16 -9.06 -2.58 -10.75
C ALA A 16 -7.69 -2.87 -11.39
N GLU A 17 -7.17 -4.08 -11.18
CA GLU A 17 -5.87 -4.52 -11.70
C GLU A 17 -6.01 -5.78 -12.57
N TYR A 18 -5.17 -5.86 -13.60
CA TYR A 18 -5.19 -6.96 -14.56
C TYR A 18 -3.79 -7.57 -14.69
N GLY A 19 -3.73 -8.89 -14.88
CA GLY A 19 -2.49 -9.58 -15.16
C GLY A 19 -1.89 -9.10 -16.48
N VAL A 20 -0.62 -8.69 -16.46
CA VAL A 20 0.06 -8.09 -17.63
C VAL A 20 0.06 -9.02 -18.86
N THR A 21 0.20 -10.33 -18.65
CA THR A 21 0.24 -11.31 -19.75
C THR A 21 -1.14 -11.89 -20.07
N THR A 22 -1.87 -12.32 -19.05
CA THR A 22 -3.14 -13.06 -19.23
C THR A 22 -4.34 -12.15 -19.41
N GLY A 23 -4.23 -10.86 -19.07
CA GLY A 23 -5.36 -9.93 -19.00
C GLY A 23 -6.39 -10.30 -17.94
N ARG A 24 -6.16 -11.32 -17.10
CA ARG A 24 -7.12 -11.74 -16.07
C ARG A 24 -7.18 -10.71 -14.95
N ARG A 25 -8.40 -10.36 -14.54
CA ARG A 25 -8.64 -9.47 -13.40
C ARG A 25 -8.08 -10.08 -12.12
N ARG A 26 -7.39 -9.26 -11.32
CA ARG A 26 -6.87 -9.62 -10.00
C ARG A 26 -7.90 -9.26 -8.93
N ARG A 27 -8.07 -10.12 -7.95
CA ARG A 27 -8.95 -9.89 -6.78
C ARG A 27 -8.23 -8.96 -5.82
N LYS A 28 -8.89 -7.91 -5.36
CA LYS A 28 -8.31 -6.90 -4.46
C LYS A 28 -8.96 -6.94 -3.08
N ALA A 29 -8.21 -6.51 -2.08
CA ALA A 29 -8.70 -6.37 -0.71
C ALA A 29 -8.91 -4.88 -0.39
N SER A 30 -9.93 -4.58 0.41
CA SER A 30 -10.20 -3.23 0.92
C SER A 30 -9.24 -2.80 2.04
N GLY A 31 -8.44 -3.72 2.59
CA GLY A 31 -7.51 -3.43 3.66
C GLY A 31 -6.41 -4.49 3.82
N ILE A 32 -5.50 -4.23 4.76
CA ILE A 32 -4.40 -5.15 5.07
C ILE A 32 -4.91 -6.29 5.97
N PRO A 33 -4.74 -7.56 5.58
CA PRO A 33 -4.93 -8.69 6.49
C PRO A 33 -3.76 -8.75 7.48
N TRP A 34 -3.94 -8.10 8.63
CA TRP A 34 -2.86 -7.90 9.62
C TRP A 34 -2.16 -9.18 10.06
N GLU A 35 -2.89 -10.26 10.30
CA GLU A 35 -2.31 -11.55 10.69
C GLU A 35 -1.35 -12.10 9.63
N HIS A 36 -1.67 -11.90 8.33
CA HIS A 36 -0.79 -12.31 7.24
C HIS A 36 0.45 -11.42 7.14
N LEU A 37 0.30 -10.11 7.40
CA LEU A 37 1.43 -9.19 7.44
C LEU A 37 2.38 -9.55 8.59
N GLU A 38 1.86 -9.73 9.81
CA GLU A 38 2.63 -10.10 10.99
C GLU A 38 3.34 -11.45 10.80
N MET A 39 2.66 -12.44 10.23
CA MET A 39 3.26 -13.73 9.87
C MET A 39 4.38 -13.56 8.83
N SER A 40 4.17 -12.75 7.80
CA SER A 40 5.19 -12.47 6.78
C SER A 40 6.42 -11.77 7.37
N VAL A 41 6.21 -10.83 8.30
CA VAL A 41 7.31 -10.15 9.01
C VAL A 41 8.08 -11.14 9.89
N MET A 42 7.38 -12.00 10.64
CA MET A 42 8.02 -13.04 11.46
C MET A 42 8.87 -13.99 10.62
N LEU A 43 8.40 -14.40 9.45
CA LEU A 43 9.14 -15.33 8.57
C LEU A 43 10.35 -14.69 7.88
N ASN A 44 10.24 -13.44 7.44
CA ASN A 44 11.27 -12.80 6.62
C ASN A 44 12.21 -11.89 7.42
N SER A 45 11.83 -11.50 8.64
CA SER A 45 12.57 -10.55 9.49
C SER A 45 13.07 -9.32 8.71
N PRO A 46 12.18 -8.58 8.01
CA PRO A 46 12.60 -7.45 7.21
C PRO A 46 13.14 -6.33 8.09
N THR A 47 14.16 -5.62 7.59
CA THR A 47 14.70 -4.43 8.26
C THR A 47 13.88 -3.17 7.96
N GLN A 48 13.14 -3.16 6.83
CA GLN A 48 12.33 -2.03 6.37
C GLN A 48 11.12 -2.54 5.58
N ILE A 49 10.04 -1.75 5.57
CA ILE A 49 8.81 -1.98 4.79
C ILE A 49 8.65 -0.88 3.74
N ALA A 50 8.23 -1.27 2.54
CA ALA A 50 7.79 -0.36 1.48
C ALA A 50 6.27 -0.46 1.32
N LEU A 51 5.57 0.67 1.46
CA LEU A 51 4.14 0.77 1.22
C LEU A 51 3.89 1.15 -0.23
N THR A 52 3.24 0.26 -0.98
CA THR A 52 2.89 0.48 -2.38
C THR A 52 1.44 0.93 -2.53
N PHE A 53 1.10 1.55 -3.67
CA PHE A 53 -0.27 1.94 -4.01
C PHE A 53 -0.96 2.88 -2.99
N CYS A 54 -0.24 3.80 -2.37
CA CYS A 54 -0.86 4.70 -1.38
C CYS A 54 -1.88 5.67 -2.00
N ASP A 55 -1.80 5.91 -3.30
CA ASP A 55 -2.80 6.66 -4.07
C ASP A 55 -4.15 5.93 -4.21
N HIS A 56 -4.18 4.60 -4.05
CA HIS A 56 -5.43 3.85 -3.93
C HIS A 56 -6.11 4.05 -2.56
N LEU A 57 -5.33 4.31 -1.51
CA LEU A 57 -5.88 4.62 -0.18
C LEU A 57 -6.39 6.07 -0.11
N ASP A 58 -5.63 7.01 -0.68
CA ASP A 58 -5.99 8.42 -0.73
C ASP A 58 -5.52 9.06 -2.03
N GLY A 59 -6.46 9.36 -2.93
CA GLY A 59 -6.15 9.97 -4.23
C GLY A 59 -5.41 11.32 -4.14
N LYS A 60 -5.38 11.97 -2.96
CA LYS A 60 -4.63 13.21 -2.73
C LYS A 60 -3.12 13.03 -2.76
N VAL A 61 -2.60 11.83 -2.52
CA VAL A 61 -1.15 11.59 -2.59
C VAL A 61 -0.66 11.29 -4.00
N LYS A 62 -1.57 11.08 -4.96
CA LYS A 62 -1.24 10.64 -6.32
C LYS A 62 -0.15 11.51 -6.97
N SER A 63 0.93 10.87 -7.40
CA SER A 63 2.11 11.49 -8.03
C SER A 63 2.77 12.60 -7.18
N THR A 64 2.64 12.53 -5.86
CA THR A 64 3.38 13.40 -4.95
C THR A 64 4.83 12.96 -4.91
N ARG A 65 5.76 13.90 -5.07
CA ARG A 65 7.22 13.61 -5.12
C ARG A 65 8.02 14.29 -4.04
N LYS A 66 7.33 14.99 -3.14
CA LYS A 66 7.97 15.72 -2.04
C LYS A 66 7.75 14.93 -0.77
N ILE A 67 8.75 14.94 0.12
CA ILE A 67 8.70 14.42 1.50
C ILE A 67 7.66 15.17 2.37
N GLY A 68 6.80 16.00 1.77
CA GLY A 68 5.72 16.66 2.47
C GLY A 68 4.91 15.66 3.27
N ASP A 69 4.41 16.14 4.40
CA ASP A 69 3.73 15.37 5.41
C ASP A 69 2.61 14.50 4.77
N PRO A 70 2.65 13.15 4.88
CA PRO A 70 1.71 12.27 4.19
C PRO A 70 0.27 12.61 4.56
N THR A 71 -0.76 12.27 3.78
CA THR A 71 -2.12 12.60 4.22
C THR A 71 -2.48 11.87 5.53
N SER A 72 -3.48 12.37 6.27
CA SER A 72 -3.89 11.75 7.54
C SER A 72 -4.19 10.24 7.42
N PRO A 73 -4.89 9.75 6.36
CA PRO A 73 -5.08 8.32 6.15
C PRO A 73 -3.77 7.54 6.01
N VAL A 74 -2.84 8.04 5.22
CA VAL A 74 -1.54 7.40 5.00
C VAL A 74 -0.72 7.37 6.30
N ARG A 75 -0.65 8.48 7.03
CA ARG A 75 0.04 8.54 8.33
C ARG A 75 -0.50 7.51 9.32
N LYS A 76 -1.82 7.34 9.37
CA LYS A 76 -2.45 6.32 10.23
C LYS A 76 -2.07 4.91 9.79
N LEU A 77 -2.04 4.66 8.48
CA LEU A 77 -1.60 3.37 7.95
C LEU A 77 -0.15 3.08 8.34
N ILE A 78 0.76 4.03 8.13
CA ILE A 78 2.18 3.91 8.50
C ILE A 78 2.30 3.58 9.99
N ALA A 79 1.69 4.40 10.85
CA ALA A 79 1.76 4.20 12.29
C ALA A 79 1.23 2.82 12.73
N GLU A 80 0.15 2.34 12.12
CA GLU A 80 -0.41 1.03 12.45
C GLU A 80 0.48 -0.13 11.96
N VAL A 81 1.06 -0.01 10.76
CA VAL A 81 2.02 -0.98 10.22
C VAL A 81 3.25 -1.06 11.12
N GLU A 82 3.87 0.07 11.45
CA GLU A 82 5.06 0.11 12.30
C GLU A 82 4.76 -0.38 13.71
N LYS A 83 3.61 -0.01 14.28
CA LYS A 83 3.18 -0.48 15.61
C LYS A 83 3.04 -2.00 15.66
N ARG A 84 2.44 -2.63 14.65
CA ARG A 84 2.21 -4.09 14.63
C ARG A 84 3.45 -4.88 14.29
N THR A 85 4.25 -4.37 13.35
CA THR A 85 5.39 -5.11 12.81
C THR A 85 6.69 -4.81 13.54
N GLN A 86 6.77 -3.68 14.26
CA GLN A 86 8.01 -3.15 14.84
C GLN A 86 9.12 -2.92 13.79
N VAL A 87 8.74 -2.79 12.52
CA VAL A 87 9.65 -2.54 11.38
C VAL A 87 9.28 -1.19 10.76
N PRO A 88 10.26 -0.30 10.49
CA PRO A 88 9.98 1.01 9.93
C PRO A 88 9.46 0.94 8.50
N ALA A 89 8.45 1.76 8.18
CA ALA A 89 7.95 1.95 6.83
C ALA A 89 8.82 3.02 6.12
N ALA A 90 9.92 2.59 5.51
CA ALA A 90 10.93 3.49 4.96
C ALA A 90 10.56 4.08 3.59
N LEU A 91 9.72 3.41 2.82
CA LEU A 91 9.35 3.80 1.45
C LEU A 91 7.84 3.86 1.26
N MET A 92 7.39 4.81 0.45
CA MET A 92 6.00 5.01 0.06
C MET A 92 5.89 5.27 -1.45
N GLU A 93 5.13 4.46 -2.16
CA GLU A 93 4.79 4.67 -3.58
C GLU A 93 3.47 5.43 -3.69
N THR A 94 3.47 6.48 -4.51
CA THR A 94 2.29 7.33 -4.76
C THR A 94 1.81 7.31 -6.21
N GLY A 95 2.40 6.46 -7.05
CA GLY A 95 2.10 6.40 -8.46
C GLY A 95 3.05 5.49 -9.23
N LYS A 96 2.80 5.36 -10.52
CA LYS A 96 3.43 4.34 -11.39
C LYS A 96 4.85 4.69 -11.83
N MET A 97 5.28 5.94 -11.68
CA MET A 97 6.59 6.38 -12.15
C MET A 97 7.63 6.17 -11.06
N PHE A 98 8.88 5.90 -11.45
CA PHE A 98 9.98 5.76 -10.49
C PHE A 98 10.12 6.98 -9.55
N GLY A 99 9.87 8.19 -10.07
CA GLY A 99 9.91 9.42 -9.27
C GLY A 99 8.74 9.61 -8.30
N ASP A 100 7.74 8.72 -8.32
CA ASP A 100 6.58 8.75 -7.42
C ASP A 100 6.82 7.91 -6.14
N ILE A 101 8.04 7.43 -5.94
CA ILE A 101 8.50 6.76 -4.71
C ILE A 101 9.14 7.80 -3.80
N ILE A 102 8.61 7.92 -2.58
CA ILE A 102 9.09 8.81 -1.54
C ILE A 102 9.79 7.99 -0.47
N GLN A 103 10.99 8.42 -0.08
CA GLN A 103 11.66 7.93 1.12
C GLN A 103 11.15 8.70 2.34
N MET A 104 10.61 7.99 3.33
CA MET A 104 9.98 8.56 4.53
C MET A 104 10.95 8.71 5.71
N ASN A 105 12.26 8.58 5.41
CA ASN A 105 13.47 8.69 6.25
C ASN A 105 14.12 7.34 6.62
N ALA A 106 15.46 7.36 6.58
CA ALA A 106 16.40 6.36 7.10
C ALA A 106 16.80 6.72 8.54
#